data_AF-A0A4R5XGD2-F1
#
_entry.id   AF-A0A4R5XGD2-F1
#
_cell.length_a   1.000
_cell.length_b   1.000
_cell.length_c   1.000
_cell.angle_alpha   90.00
_cell.angle_beta   90.00
_cell.angle_gamma   90.00
#
_symmetry.space_group_name_H-M   'P 1'
#
loop_
_entity.id
_entity.type
_entity.pdbx_description
1 polymer ?
#
loop_
_entity_poly.entity_id
_entity_poly.type
_entity_poly.pdbx_seq_one_letter_code
_entity_poly.pdbx_strand_id
1 'polypeptide(L)' 'MCCWRRVRNVYLKCNHVVPLPDEHIDCRALTCKFSSAHPSTCVPPDCARTCWQ' A
#
# COMPACT_ATOMS: atom_id res chain seq x y z
N MET A 1 -3.75 -2.81 6.56
CA MET A 1 -2.74 -3.67 5.89
C MET A 1 -2.42 -3.14 4.48
N CYS A 2 -2.35 -1.81 4.32
CA CYS A 2 -2.34 -1.15 3.01
C CYS A 2 -1.09 -1.44 2.14
N CYS A 3 0.03 -1.78 2.80
CA CYS A 3 1.33 -1.99 2.16
C CYS A 3 1.59 -3.45 1.75
N TRP A 4 0.79 -4.40 2.22
CA TRP A 4 0.91 -5.80 1.78
C TRP A 4 -0.04 -6.02 0.62
N ARG A 5 0.51 -6.32 -0.56
CA ARG A 5 -0.26 -6.46 -1.78
C ARG A 5 -0.01 -7.82 -2.41
N ARG A 6 -1.10 -8.46 -2.84
CA ARG A 6 -1.01 -9.64 -3.69
C ARG A 6 -0.50 -9.22 -5.06
N VAL A 7 0.72 -9.59 -5.38
CA VAL A 7 1.34 -9.29 -6.67
C VAL A 7 0.89 -10.34 -7.69
N ARG A 8 0.75 -9.93 -8.95
CA ARG A 8 0.47 -10.84 -10.05
C ARG A 8 1.26 -10.44 -11.29
N ASN A 9 1.85 -11.43 -11.94
CA ASN A 9 2.46 -11.22 -13.25
C ASN A 9 1.39 -11.42 -14.33
N VAL A 10 1.29 -10.44 -15.23
CA VAL A 10 0.39 -10.51 -16.39
C VAL A 10 1.24 -10.65 -17.65
N TYR A 11 1.12 -11.79 -18.32
CA TYR A 11 1.85 -12.08 -19.55
C TYR A 11 1.10 -11.49 -20.74
N LEU A 12 1.54 -10.33 -21.24
CA LEU A 12 0.81 -9.55 -22.25
C LEU A 12 0.54 -10.30 -23.58
N LYS A 13 1.36 -11.29 -23.96
CA LYS A 13 1.18 -12.06 -25.20
C LYS A 13 0.08 -13.12 -25.14
N CYS A 14 -0.09 -13.77 -23.99
CA CYS A 14 -1.07 -14.85 -23.79
C CYS A 14 -2.16 -14.50 -22.77
N ASN A 15 -2.11 -13.29 -22.22
CA ASN A 15 -2.99 -12.76 -21.17
C ASN A 15 -3.11 -13.64 -19.92
N HIS A 16 -2.11 -14.49 -19.66
CA HIS A 16 -2.09 -15.31 -18.46
C HIS A 16 -1.72 -14.49 -17.23
N VAL A 17 -2.36 -14.82 -16.11
CA VAL A 17 -2.14 -14.17 -14.82
C VAL A 17 -1.60 -15.21 -13.85
N VAL A 18 -0.40 -14.99 -13.35
CA VAL A 18 0.22 -15.85 -12.33
C VAL A 18 0.23 -15.09 -11.01
N PRO A 19 -0.49 -15.56 -9.98
CA PRO A 19 -0.42 -14.95 -8.65
C PRO A 19 0.95 -15.23 -8.03
N LEU A 20 1.55 -14.21 -7.46
CA LEU A 20 2.80 -14.28 -6.70
C LEU A 20 2.50 -14.22 -5.19
N PRO A 21 3.49 -14.51 -4.34
CA PRO A 21 3.39 -14.25 -2.90
C PRO A 21 3.03 -12.80 -2.62
N ASP A 22 2.44 -12.56 -1.44
CA ASP A 22 2.21 -11.21 -0.96
C ASP A 22 3.55 -10.49 -0.76
N GLU A 23 3.66 -9.31 -1.33
CA GLU A 23 4.86 -8.48 -1.23
C GLU A 23 4.54 -7.21 -0.45
N HIS A 24 5.52 -6.74 0.32
CA HIS A 24 5.45 -5.46 0.98
C HIS A 24 5.78 -4.33 -0.02
N ILE A 25 4.74 -3.74 -0.59
CA ILE A 25 4.81 -2.60 -1.49
C ILE A 25 4.38 -1.36 -0.72
N ASP A 26 5.36 -0.58 -0.28
CA ASP A 26 5.12 0.69 0.39
C ASP A 26 4.58 1.73 -0.61
N CYS A 27 3.44 2.34 -0.29
CA CYS A 27 2.83 3.36 -1.13
C CYS A 27 3.55 4.72 -1.01
N ARG A 28 4.41 4.91 0.00
CA ARG A 28 5.15 6.15 0.31
C ARG A 28 4.27 7.41 0.39
N ALA A 29 2.97 7.26 0.63
CA ALA A 29 2.07 8.38 0.79
C ALA A 29 2.20 9.00 2.18
N LEU A 30 2.24 10.33 2.28
CA LEU A 30 2.26 11.07 3.55
C LEU A 30 0.96 10.90 4.34
N THR A 31 -0.14 10.61 3.64
CA THR A 31 -1.49 10.43 4.21
C THR A 31 -1.84 8.96 4.43
N CYS A 32 -0.94 8.01 4.19
CA CYS A 32 -1.21 6.60 4.53
C CYS A 32 -0.60 6.30 5.90
N LYS A 33 -1.42 5.92 6.87
CA LYS A 33 -0.96 5.63 8.25
C LYS A 33 0.10 4.53 8.33
N PHE A 34 0.14 3.65 7.33
CA PHE A 34 1.05 2.50 7.26
C PHE A 34 2.29 2.74 6.38
N SER A 35 2.39 3.90 5.73
CA SER A 35 3.52 4.26 4.87
C SER A 35 4.73 4.67 5.71
N SER A 36 5.93 4.30 5.27
CA SER A 36 7.18 4.76 5.90
C SER A 36 7.39 6.27 5.84
N ALA A 37 6.71 6.96 4.91
CA ALA A 37 6.77 8.41 4.77
C ALA A 37 5.77 9.16 5.68
N HIS A 38 4.88 8.46 6.38
CA HIS A 38 3.87 9.12 7.21
C HIS A 38 4.54 9.90 8.36
N PRO A 39 4.24 11.20 8.50
CA PRO A 39 4.90 12.03 9.50
C PRO A 39 4.50 11.62 10.91
N SER A 40 5.48 11.53 11.82
CA SER A 40 5.27 11.21 13.24
C SER A 40 4.44 12.26 13.98
N THR A 41 4.35 13.46 13.42
CA THR A 41 3.54 14.58 13.94
C THR A 41 2.06 14.47 13.58
N CYS A 42 1.70 13.59 12.63
CA CYS A 42 0.30 13.34 12.30
C CYS A 42 -0.32 12.39 13.32
N VAL A 43 -1.05 12.96 14.27
CA VAL A 43 -1.63 12.27 15.43
C VAL A 43 -3.16 12.34 15.41
N PRO A 44 -3.87 11.48 16.17
CA PRO A 44 -5.32 11.59 16.35
C PRO A 44 -5.70 12.94 16.98
N PRO A 45 -6.86 13.53 16.64
CA PRO A 45 -7.94 12.99 15.80
C PRO A 45 -7.80 13.25 14.30
N ASP A 46 -6.95 14.20 13.89
CA ASP A 46 -6.82 14.60 12.48
C ASP A 46 -6.31 13.46 11.59
N CYS A 47 -5.38 12.64 12.08
CA CYS A 47 -4.92 11.45 11.36
C CYS A 47 -6.08 10.50 11.02
N ALA A 48 -7.03 10.30 11.93
CA ALA A 48 -8.18 9.41 11.70
C ALA A 48 -9.19 9.98 10.69
N ARG A 49 -9.22 11.30 10.49
CA ARG A 49 -10.11 11.99 9.55
C ARG A 49 -9.50 12.16 8.16
N THR A 50 -8.18 12.33 8.07
CA THR A 50 -7.48 12.75 6.85
C THR A 50 -6.62 11.67 6.22
N CYS A 51 -6.21 10.66 7.00
CA CYS A 51 -5.29 9.63 6.55
C CYS A 51 -5.99 8.30 6.24
N TRP A 52 -5.49 7.61 5.23
CA TRP A 52 -5.95 6.28 4.82
C TRP A 52 -5.40 5.20 5.75
N GLN A 53 -6.25 4.20 6.02
CA GLN A 53 -5.93 2.98 6.78
C GLN A 53 -5.82 1.78 5.82
#